data_AF-A0A938IMQ1-F1
#
_entry.id   AF-A0A938IMQ1-F1
#
_cell.length_a   1.000
_cell.length_b   1.000
_cell.length_c   1.000
_cell.angle_alpha   90.00
_cell.angle_beta   90.00
_cell.angle_gamma   90.00
#
_symmetry.space_group_name_H-M   'P 1'
#
loop_
_entity.id
_entity.type
_entity.pdbx_description
1 polymer ?
#
loop_
_entity_poly.entity_id
_entity_poly.type
_entity_poly.pdbx_seq_one_letter_code
_entity_poly.pdbx_strand_id
1 'polypeptide(L)'
;NLMGVQGGDRGKMHQEIHRNLADLNTVIRPTFNILDATRVMISGGPSGGRRDQVVPAGTIVCGTSAVTVDAWAADPKNLPWPKGHHELAAVEHIAFGAAAGLGVADPGRIEVVA
;
A
#
# COMPACT_ATOMS: atom_id res chain seq x y z
N ASN A 1 3.86 -0.42 5.96
CA ASN A 1 3.42 0.89 6.49
C ASN A 1 4.29 1.28 7.70
N LEU A 2 4.89 2.48 7.69
CA LEU A 2 5.83 2.97 8.71
C LEU A 2 5.20 3.86 9.81
N MET A 3 3.88 4.05 9.83
CA MET A 3 3.20 4.89 10.82
C MET A 3 3.49 4.50 12.27
N GLY A 4 3.81 3.22 12.53
CA GLY A 4 4.15 2.72 13.86
C GLY A 4 5.49 3.23 14.42
N VAL A 5 6.34 3.82 13.58
CA VAL A 5 7.64 4.38 13.99
C VAL A 5 7.45 5.73 14.72
N GLN A 6 6.29 6.36 14.57
CA GLN A 6 6.03 7.67 15.16
C GLN A 6 5.60 7.61 16.63
N GLY A 7 6.20 8.48 17.44
CA GLY A 7 5.75 8.81 18.81
C GLY A 7 4.84 10.03 18.85
N GLY A 8 4.36 10.39 20.04
CA GLY A 8 3.54 11.59 20.24
C GLY A 8 2.12 11.47 19.68
N ASP A 9 1.59 12.56 19.10
CA ASP A 9 0.22 12.63 18.60
C ASP A 9 0.08 12.02 17.19
N ARG A 10 -0.22 10.73 17.16
CA ARG A 10 -0.45 9.94 15.93
C ARG A 10 -1.71 10.36 15.16
N GLY A 11 -2.63 11.08 15.80
CA GLY A 11 -3.86 11.55 15.15
C GLY A 11 -3.57 12.53 14.02
N LYS A 12 -2.54 13.36 14.17
CA LYS A 12 -2.13 14.35 13.16
C LYS A 12 -1.76 13.74 11.82
N MET A 13 -1.16 12.55 11.82
CA MET A 13 -0.81 11.88 10.57
C MET A 13 -2.04 11.51 9.73
N HIS A 14 -3.22 11.38 10.33
CA HIS A 14 -4.43 10.99 9.63
C HIS A 14 -5.11 12.16 8.90
N GLN A 15 -4.78 13.41 9.22
CA GLN A 15 -5.41 14.58 8.58
C GLN A 15 -5.06 14.67 7.09
N GLU A 16 -3.80 14.37 6.73
CA GLU A 16 -3.28 14.40 5.36
C GLU A 16 -2.59 13.06 5.04
N ILE A 17 -3.29 11.96 5.32
CA ILE A 17 -2.67 10.63 5.38
C ILE A 17 -1.89 10.27 4.12
N HIS A 18 -2.36 10.65 2.94
CA HIS A 18 -1.68 10.30 1.70
C HIS A 18 -0.33 11.01 1.55
N ARG A 19 -0.29 12.32 1.81
CA ARG A 19 0.93 13.11 1.76
C ARG A 19 1.88 12.72 2.90
N ASN A 20 1.36 12.58 4.10
CA ASN A 20 2.13 12.21 5.28
C ASN A 20 2.81 10.83 5.13
N LEU A 21 2.13 9.84 4.53
CA LEU A 21 2.73 8.53 4.26
C LEU A 21 3.87 8.63 3.23
N ALA A 22 3.68 9.40 2.16
CA ALA A 22 4.73 9.61 1.16
C ALA A 22 5.93 10.34 1.76
N ASP A 23 5.70 11.40 2.53
CA ASP A 23 6.73 12.17 3.23
C ASP A 23 7.49 11.31 4.23
N LEU A 24 6.81 10.45 5.00
CA LEU A 24 7.46 9.53 5.93
C LEU A 24 8.45 8.60 5.22
N ASN A 25 8.08 8.11 4.03
CA ASN A 25 8.95 7.29 3.19
C ASN A 25 10.13 8.08 2.58
N THR A 26 10.16 9.42 2.65
CA THR A 26 11.34 10.21 2.28
C THR A 26 12.41 10.20 3.38
N VAL A 27 11.99 10.10 4.64
CA VAL A 27 12.86 10.13 5.83
C VAL A 27 13.37 8.74 6.16
N ILE A 28 12.48 7.74 6.17
CA ILE A 28 12.81 6.35 6.42
C ILE A 28 12.54 5.59 5.12
N ARG A 29 13.60 5.09 4.49
CA ARG A 29 13.54 4.36 3.22
C ARG A 29 13.87 2.89 3.45
N PRO A 30 12.86 2.02 3.64
CA PRO A 30 13.12 0.59 3.78
C PRO A 30 13.78 0.06 2.51
N THR A 31 14.92 -0.62 2.68
CA THR A 31 15.63 -1.27 1.57
C THR A 31 14.96 -2.57 1.14
N PHE A 32 14.11 -3.14 2.00
CA PHE A 32 13.37 -4.37 1.76
C PHE A 32 11.98 -4.28 2.39
N ASN A 33 10.96 -4.58 1.60
CA ASN A 33 9.55 -4.51 1.95
C ASN A 33 8.91 -5.86 1.70
N ILE A 34 8.08 -6.31 2.63
CA ILE A 34 7.27 -7.52 2.49
C ILE A 34 5.80 -7.08 2.62
N LEU A 35 5.00 -7.49 1.65
CA LEU A 35 3.55 -7.40 1.70
C LEU A 35 2.99 -8.82 1.88
N ASP A 36 2.34 -9.02 3.02
CA ASP A 36 1.57 -10.23 3.30
C ASP A 36 0.14 -10.04 2.78
N ALA A 37 -0.16 -10.70 1.67
CA ALA A 37 -1.49 -10.85 1.11
C ALA A 37 -1.91 -12.34 1.14
N THR A 38 -1.56 -13.08 2.19
CA THR A 38 -2.12 -14.42 2.40
C THR A 38 -3.64 -14.35 2.52
N ARG A 39 -4.14 -13.29 3.16
CA ARG A 39 -5.56 -12.91 3.28
C ARG A 39 -5.70 -11.40 3.05
N VAL A 40 -6.72 -11.00 2.30
CA VAL A 40 -6.97 -9.61 1.91
C VAL A 40 -8.33 -9.16 2.44
N MET A 41 -8.36 -8.00 3.09
CA MET A 41 -9.60 -7.36 3.53
C MET A 41 -10.17 -6.51 2.38
N ILE A 42 -11.25 -6.99 1.75
CA ILE A 42 -11.84 -6.42 0.54
C ILE A 42 -12.90 -5.34 0.82
N SER A 43 -13.35 -5.21 2.07
CA SER A 43 -14.27 -4.16 2.52
C SER A 43 -14.17 -3.92 4.04
N GLY A 44 -14.86 -2.92 4.58
CA GLY A 44 -14.91 -2.64 6.03
C GLY A 44 -13.82 -1.70 6.55
N GLY A 45 -12.69 -1.59 5.85
CA GLY A 45 -11.64 -0.60 6.14
C GLY A 45 -10.98 -0.78 7.51
N PRO A 46 -10.27 0.25 8.01
CA PRO A 46 -9.42 0.13 9.22
C PRO A 46 -10.16 -0.32 10.48
N SER A 47 -11.44 0.01 10.61
CA SER A 47 -12.27 -0.42 11.74
C SER A 47 -12.59 -1.91 11.71
N GLY A 48 -12.62 -2.51 10.51
CA GLY A 48 -12.67 -3.95 10.26
C GLY A 48 -13.67 -4.75 11.10
N GLY A 49 -13.26 -5.99 11.44
CA GLY A 49 -13.89 -6.82 12.48
C GLY A 49 -14.72 -8.00 11.96
N ARG A 50 -15.08 -8.06 10.68
CA ARG A 50 -15.89 -9.14 10.12
C ARG A 50 -15.08 -10.09 9.24
N ARG A 51 -15.20 -11.40 9.51
CA ARG A 51 -14.50 -12.44 8.74
C ARG A 51 -14.96 -12.54 7.28
N ASP A 52 -16.20 -12.18 6.99
CA ASP A 52 -16.75 -12.22 5.62
C ASP A 52 -16.24 -11.08 4.73
N GLN A 53 -15.55 -10.09 5.29
CA GLN A 53 -14.89 -9.02 4.55
C GLN A 53 -13.43 -9.36 4.19
N VAL A 54 -12.95 -10.54 4.58
CA VAL A 54 -11.58 -10.99 4.37
C VAL A 54 -11.60 -12.26 3.52
N VAL A 55 -10.85 -12.26 2.42
CA VAL A 55 -10.77 -13.39 1.48
C VAL A 55 -9.34 -13.95 1.43
N PRO A 56 -9.17 -15.26 1.23
CA PRO A 56 -7.86 -15.83 0.99
C PRO A 56 -7.33 -15.38 -0.39
N ALA A 57 -6.05 -15.03 -0.45
CA ALA A 57 -5.35 -14.72 -1.70
C ALA A 57 -4.04 -15.52 -1.86
N GLY A 58 -3.41 -15.94 -0.76
CA GLY A 58 -2.27 -16.86 -0.80
C GLY A 58 -1.01 -16.25 -1.41
N THR A 59 -0.83 -14.94 -1.31
CA THR A 59 0.25 -14.20 -1.97
C THR A 59 1.19 -13.55 -0.95
N ILE A 60 2.50 -13.69 -1.14
CA ILE A 60 3.51 -12.87 -0.47
C ILE A 60 4.28 -12.13 -1.56
N VAL A 61 4.47 -10.83 -1.39
CA VAL A 61 5.24 -10.00 -2.31
C VAL A 61 6.41 -9.38 -1.56
N CYS A 62 7.59 -9.39 -2.19
CA CYS A 62 8.79 -8.77 -1.66
C CYS A 62 9.32 -7.77 -2.68
N GLY A 63 9.85 -6.64 -2.21
CA GLY A 63 10.42 -5.63 -3.10
C GLY A 63 11.30 -4.62 -2.38
N THR A 64 12.10 -3.87 -3.14
CA THR A 64 13.05 -2.88 -2.62
C THR A 64 12.43 -1.48 -2.47
N SER A 65 11.18 -1.29 -2.88
CA SER A 65 10.46 -0.01 -2.83
C SER A 65 9.05 -0.22 -2.30
N ALA A 66 8.71 0.50 -1.23
CA ALA A 66 7.36 0.49 -0.66
C ALA A 66 6.32 0.95 -1.70
N VAL A 67 6.61 2.03 -2.44
CA VAL A 67 5.73 2.56 -3.49
C VAL A 67 5.44 1.52 -4.56
N THR A 68 6.46 0.77 -4.99
CA THR A 68 6.29 -0.24 -6.06
C THR A 68 5.49 -1.43 -5.57
N VAL A 69 5.74 -1.89 -4.33
CA VAL A 69 4.96 -2.97 -3.70
C VAL A 69 3.50 -2.55 -3.48
N ASP A 70 3.26 -1.34 -3.00
CA ASP A 70 1.92 -0.80 -2.77
C ASP A 70 1.17 -0.60 -4.11
N ALA A 71 1.86 -0.14 -5.17
CA ALA A 71 1.30 -0.03 -6.52
C ALA A 71 0.90 -1.39 -7.09
N TRP A 72 1.75 -2.41 -6.94
CA TRP A 72 1.41 -3.77 -7.34
C TRP A 72 0.19 -4.29 -6.58
N ALA A 73 0.15 -4.11 -5.26
CA ALA A 73 -0.93 -4.60 -4.42
C ALA A 73 -2.26 -3.86 -4.63
N ALA A 74 -2.23 -2.57 -4.95
CA ALA A 74 -3.42 -1.79 -5.19
C ALA A 74 -4.08 -2.09 -6.55
N ASP A 75 -3.41 -2.79 -7.47
CA ASP A 75 -3.96 -3.16 -8.77
C ASP A 75 -4.96 -4.34 -8.63
N PRO A 76 -6.24 -4.18 -9.03
CA PRO A 76 -7.23 -5.26 -9.06
C PRO A 76 -6.88 -6.46 -9.96
N LYS A 77 -5.87 -6.35 -10.83
CA LYS A 77 -5.34 -7.49 -11.60
C LYS A 77 -4.53 -8.45 -10.74
N ASN A 78 -3.99 -7.99 -9.61
CA ASN A 78 -3.03 -8.72 -8.80
C ASN A 78 -3.65 -9.30 -7.52
N LEU A 79 -4.58 -8.57 -6.90
CA LEU A 79 -5.27 -8.96 -5.67
C LEU A 79 -6.80 -8.96 -5.86
N PRO A 80 -7.57 -9.70 -5.04
CA PRO A 80 -9.00 -9.94 -5.26
C PRO A 80 -9.88 -8.75 -4.83
N TRP A 81 -9.54 -7.55 -5.29
CA TRP A 81 -10.31 -6.34 -5.02
C TRP A 81 -11.68 -6.40 -5.72
N PRO A 82 -12.78 -5.99 -5.04
CA PRO A 82 -14.09 -5.91 -5.67
C PRO A 82 -14.09 -4.91 -6.83
N LYS A 83 -14.91 -5.15 -7.87
CA LYS A 83 -15.04 -4.18 -8.97
C LYS A 83 -15.52 -2.83 -8.46
N GLY A 84 -14.89 -1.75 -8.94
CA GLY A 84 -15.18 -0.38 -8.51
C GLY A 84 -14.56 0.00 -7.15
N HIS A 85 -13.89 -0.93 -6.46
CA HIS A 85 -13.04 -0.64 -5.33
C HIS A 85 -11.59 -0.51 -5.83
N HIS A 86 -10.90 0.56 -5.40
CA HIS A 86 -9.50 0.84 -5.70
C HIS A 86 -9.19 1.13 -7.18
N GLU A 87 -9.56 2.34 -7.63
CA GLU A 87 -8.83 2.94 -8.75
C GLU A 87 -7.43 3.31 -8.24
N LEU A 88 -6.37 2.89 -8.93
CA LEU A 88 -4.98 3.20 -8.53
C LEU A 88 -4.77 4.70 -8.33
N ALA A 89 -5.42 5.52 -9.16
CA ALA A 89 -5.39 6.98 -9.04
C ALA A 89 -6.00 7.49 -7.72
N ALA A 90 -6.94 6.76 -7.11
CA ALA A 90 -7.55 7.10 -5.82
C ALA A 90 -6.64 6.74 -4.62
N VAL A 91 -5.53 6.03 -4.85
CA VAL A 91 -4.55 5.69 -3.81
C VAL A 91 -3.39 6.69 -3.85
N GLU A 92 -3.67 7.94 -3.49
CA GLU A 92 -2.81 9.10 -3.79
C GLU A 92 -1.39 9.02 -3.23
N HIS A 93 -1.19 8.34 -2.10
CA HIS A 93 0.14 8.19 -1.50
C HIS A 93 1.14 7.46 -2.41
N ILE A 94 0.65 6.57 -3.29
CA ILE A 94 1.47 5.89 -4.31
C ILE A 94 1.95 6.92 -5.34
N ALA A 95 1.05 7.80 -5.81
CA ALA A 95 1.39 8.86 -6.75
C ALA A 95 2.38 9.87 -6.15
N PHE A 96 2.14 10.32 -4.90
CA PHE A 96 3.08 11.21 -4.19
C PHE A 96 4.44 10.55 -3.98
N GLY A 97 4.47 9.28 -3.59
CA GLY A 97 5.71 8.54 -3.41
C GLY A 97 6.52 8.39 -4.70
N ALA A 98 5.85 8.08 -5.82
CA ALA A 98 6.50 8.01 -7.13
C ALA A 98 7.03 9.37 -7.59
N ALA A 99 6.25 10.45 -7.40
CA ALA A 99 6.70 11.81 -7.70
C ALA A 99 7.92 12.23 -6.87
N ALA A 100 8.05 11.72 -5.64
CA ALA A 100 9.21 11.92 -4.77
C ALA A 100 10.41 10.99 -5.10
N GLY A 101 10.33 10.17 -6.16
CA GLY A 101 11.40 9.26 -6.59
C GLY A 101 11.58 8.03 -5.70
N LEU A 102 10.54 7.62 -4.96
CA LEU A 102 10.61 6.50 -4.01
C LEU A 102 10.25 5.14 -4.62
N GLY A 103 9.87 5.11 -5.91
CA GLY A 103 9.53 3.88 -6.62
C GLY A 103 8.72 4.12 -7.89
N VAL A 104 8.29 3.02 -8.50
CA VAL A 104 7.46 3.01 -9.71
C VAL A 104 6.00 2.80 -9.32
N ALA A 105 5.12 3.70 -9.75
CA ALA A 105 3.67 3.58 -9.53
C ALA A 105 2.91 2.96 -10.71
N ASP A 106 3.52 2.92 -11.89
CA ASP A 106 2.89 2.39 -13.11
C ASP A 106 3.01 0.86 -13.13
N PRO A 107 1.90 0.10 -13.04
CA PRO A 107 1.93 -1.37 -13.04
C PRO A 107 2.58 -1.96 -14.29
N GLY A 108 2.48 -1.29 -15.46
CA GLY A 108 3.08 -1.75 -16.70
C GLY A 108 4.61 -1.70 -16.72
N ARG A 109 5.21 -1.05 -15.71
CA ARG A 109 6.66 -0.92 -15.53
C ARG A 109 7.18 -1.71 -14.33
N ILE A 110 6.33 -2.46 -13.64
CA ILE A 110 6.73 -3.32 -12.53
C ILE A 110 7.14 -4.68 -13.09
N GLU A 111 8.40 -5.06 -12.89
CA GLU A 111 8.89 -6.39 -13.20
C GLU A 111 8.54 -7.36 -12.05
N VAL A 112 7.90 -8.47 -12.39
CA VAL A 112 7.53 -9.52 -11.44
C VAL A 112 8.27 -10.80 -11.81
N VAL A 113 8.97 -11.40 -10.85
CA VAL A 113 9.66 -12.68 -10.99
C VAL A 113 9.00 -13.67 -10.03
N ALA A 114 8.48 -14.78 -10.55
CA ALA A 114 7.73 -15.79 -9.80
C ALA A 114 8.15 -17.19 -10.20
#